data_AF-A0AA96Y1W3-F1
#
_entry.id   AF-A0AA96Y1W3-F1
#
_cell.length_a   1.000
_cell.length_b   1.000
_cell.length_c   1.000
_cell.angle_alpha   90.00
_cell.angle_beta   90.00
_cell.angle_gamma   90.00
#
_symmetry.space_group_name_H-M   'P 1'
#
loop_
_entity.id
_entity.type
_entity.pdbx_description
1 polymer ?
#
loop_
_entity_poly.entity_id
_entity_poly.type
_entity_poly.pdbx_seq_one_letter_code
_entity_poly.pdbx_strand_id
1 'polypeptide(L)'
;MIPTVVNERSVRSFRFYRDGYLCEGIRYGNTLYRLVKTFGKHEEDSAYSCCGQLLQYSSADHPAAIITTSPQQYRLWAELRVELPSDAAVTVQYA
;
A
#
# COMPACT_ATOMS: atom_id res chain seq x y z
N MET A 1 4.52 -0.30 -15.22
CA MET A 1 5.09 -1.31 -14.31
C MET A 1 3.98 -2.26 -13.86
N ILE A 2 4.31 -3.51 -13.53
CA ILE A 2 3.36 -4.51 -13.02
C ILE A 2 3.32 -4.42 -11.48
N PRO A 3 2.15 -4.47 -10.82
CA PRO A 3 2.03 -4.56 -9.37
C PRO A 3 2.81 -5.72 -8.77
N THR A 4 3.67 -5.42 -7.81
CA THR A 4 4.29 -6.44 -6.95
C THR A 4 3.24 -6.94 -5.98
N VAL A 5 2.95 -8.24 -6.05
CA VAL A 5 1.96 -8.90 -5.18
C VAL A 5 2.69 -9.82 -4.21
N VAL A 6 2.43 -9.64 -2.92
CA VAL A 6 3.12 -10.32 -1.83
C VAL A 6 2.12 -11.01 -0.92
N ASN A 7 2.47 -12.17 -0.37
CA ASN A 7 1.62 -12.80 0.64
C ASN A 7 1.61 -11.94 1.92
N GLU A 8 0.44 -11.64 2.49
CA GLU A 8 0.37 -10.83 3.72
C GLU A 8 1.17 -11.47 4.88
N ARG A 9 1.29 -12.80 4.91
CA ARG A 9 2.08 -13.51 5.93
C ARG A 9 3.59 -13.34 5.79
N SER A 10 4.08 -12.89 4.64
CA SER A 10 5.53 -12.69 4.41
C SER A 10 5.99 -11.27 4.74
N VAL A 11 5.09 -10.40 5.21
CA VAL A 11 5.45 -9.05 5.67
C VAL A 11 5.14 -8.90 7.16
N ARG A 12 5.92 -8.07 7.85
CA ARG A 12 5.62 -7.68 9.24
C ARG A 12 4.99 -6.29 9.23
N SER A 13 3.84 -6.17 9.87
CA SER A 13 3.19 -4.89 10.09
C SER A 13 3.77 -4.16 11.29
N PHE A 14 3.71 -2.84 11.23
CA PHE A 14 4.03 -1.93 12.32
C PHE A 14 3.03 -0.77 12.31
N ARG A 15 3.03 0.02 13.39
CA ARG A 15 2.23 1.25 13.48
C ARG A 15 3.16 2.43 13.68
N PHE A 16 2.79 3.58 13.12
CA PHE A 16 3.57 4.82 13.22
C PHE A 16 2.64 6.03 13.17
N TYR A 17 3.09 7.16 13.71
CA TYR A 17 2.36 8.42 13.62
C TYR A 17 2.79 9.22 12.39
N ARG A 18 1.83 9.77 11.67
CA ARG A 18 2.04 10.69 10.56
C ARG A 18 0.86 11.65 10.45
N ASP A 19 1.15 12.94 10.28
CA ASP A 19 0.14 14.00 10.11
C ASP A 19 -0.94 14.03 11.22
N GLY A 20 -0.58 13.63 12.45
CA GLY A 20 -1.49 13.55 13.59
C GLY A 20 -2.32 12.26 13.69
N TYR A 21 -2.15 11.32 12.76
CA TYR A 21 -2.89 10.06 12.72
C TYR A 21 -1.99 8.85 12.98
N LEU A 22 -2.56 7.79 13.57
CA LEU A 22 -1.92 6.49 13.70
C LEU A 22 -2.14 5.70 12.40
N CYS A 23 -1.06 5.40 11.69
CA CYS A 23 -1.08 4.66 10.44
C CYS A 23 -0.55 3.23 10.62
N GLU A 24 -1.02 2.32 9.77
CA GLU A 24 -0.44 0.98 9.62
C GLU A 24 0.60 0.99 8.51
N GLY A 25 1.72 0.31 8.72
CA GLY A 25 2.78 0.15 7.74
C GLY A 25 3.32 -1.26 7.68
N ILE A 26 4.06 -1.56 6.61
CA ILE A 26 4.78 -2.83 6.44
C ILE A 26 6.19 -2.57 5.95
N ARG A 27 7.08 -3.52 6.23
CA ARG A 27 8.38 -3.60 5.57
C ARG A 27 8.36 -4.72 4.55
N TYR A 28 8.78 -4.42 3.32
CA TYR A 28 9.03 -5.40 2.29
C TYR A 28 10.38 -5.10 1.63
N GLY A 29 11.30 -6.06 1.68
CA GLY A 29 12.72 -5.81 1.36
C GLY A 29 13.33 -4.73 2.26
N ASN A 30 13.87 -3.68 1.64
CA ASN A 30 14.44 -2.51 2.31
C ASN A 30 13.51 -1.29 2.32
N THR A 31 12.28 -1.44 1.83
CA THR A 31 11.33 -0.35 1.68
C THR A 31 10.23 -0.44 2.73
N LEU A 32 9.84 0.73 3.24
CA LEU A 32 8.75 0.89 4.19
C LEU A 32 7.53 1.47 3.47
N TYR A 33 6.38 0.85 3.71
CA TYR A 33 5.13 1.23 3.08
C TYR A 33 4.09 1.56 4.14
N ARG A 34 3.15 2.43 3.77
CA ARG A 34 1.92 2.74 4.52
C ARG A 34 0.71 2.09 3.86
N LEU A 35 -0.25 1.67 4.67
CA LEU A 35 -1.53 1.22 4.17
C LEU A 35 -2.26 2.40 3.52
N VAL A 36 -2.72 2.21 2.30
CA VAL A 36 -3.54 3.18 1.57
C VAL A 36 -4.97 2.71 1.47
N LYS A 37 -5.19 1.45 1.07
CA LYS A 37 -6.56 0.97 0.90
C LYS A 37 -6.63 -0.54 1.12
N THR A 38 -7.76 -0.97 1.67
CA THR A 38 -8.11 -2.39 1.77
C THR A 38 -9.26 -2.66 0.82
N PHE A 39 -9.19 -3.77 0.12
CA PHE A 39 -10.16 -4.23 -0.87
C PHE A 39 -10.60 -5.64 -0.48
N GLY A 40 -11.87 -5.95 -0.64
CA GLY A 40 -12.37 -7.31 -0.49
C GLY A 40 -11.78 -8.25 -1.53
N LYS A 41 -11.85 -9.57 -1.29
CA LYS A 41 -11.33 -10.56 -2.24
C LYS A 41 -11.97 -10.50 -3.64
N HIS A 42 -13.20 -9.99 -3.74
CA HIS A 42 -13.94 -9.82 -4.99
C HIS A 42 -13.56 -8.53 -5.75
N GLU A 43 -12.77 -7.64 -5.14
CA GLU A 43 -12.38 -6.35 -5.70
C GLU A 43 -10.94 -6.39 -6.25
N GLU A 44 -10.53 -7.55 -6.78
CA GLU A 44 -9.17 -7.76 -7.31
C GLU A 44 -8.82 -6.73 -8.38
N ASP A 45 -9.65 -6.59 -9.41
CA ASP A 45 -9.41 -5.65 -10.51
C ASP A 45 -9.26 -4.21 -10.03
N SER A 46 -10.05 -3.81 -9.01
CA SER A 46 -9.95 -2.50 -8.37
C SER A 46 -8.62 -2.32 -7.64
N ALA A 47 -8.15 -3.34 -6.93
CA ALA A 47 -6.87 -3.31 -6.22
C ALA A 47 -5.69 -3.18 -7.20
N TYR A 48 -5.69 -3.96 -8.28
CA TYR A 48 -4.64 -3.89 -9.32
C TYR A 48 -4.70 -2.57 -10.09
N SER A 49 -5.89 -2.08 -10.44
CA SER A 49 -6.06 -0.80 -11.14
C SER A 49 -5.54 0.37 -10.30
N CYS A 50 -5.89 0.40 -9.01
CA CYS A 50 -5.42 1.43 -8.09
C CYS A 50 -3.90 1.35 -7.87
N CYS A 51 -3.34 0.14 -7.73
CA CYS A 51 -1.88 -0.02 -7.67
C CYS A 51 -1.19 0.45 -8.95
N GLY A 52 -1.77 0.17 -10.12
CA GLY A 52 -1.25 0.61 -11.42
C GLY A 52 -1.16 2.14 -11.53
N GLN A 53 -2.14 2.86 -10.97
CA GLN A 53 -2.10 4.33 -10.89
C GLN A 53 -0.96 4.81 -9.99
N LEU A 54 -0.77 4.20 -8.81
CA LEU A 54 0.31 4.59 -7.90
C LEU A 54 1.70 4.28 -8.48
N LEU A 55 1.83 3.21 -9.26
CA LEU A 55 3.08 2.85 -9.92
C LEU A 55 3.53 3.86 -10.98
N GLN A 56 2.68 4.81 -11.39
CA GLN A 56 3.12 5.91 -12.26
C GLN A 56 4.11 6.85 -11.55
N TYR A 57 4.15 6.82 -10.21
CA TYR A 57 5.05 7.61 -9.37
C TYR A 57 6.31 6.85 -8.95
N SER A 58 6.54 5.63 -9.45
CA SER A 58 7.73 4.85 -9.11
C SER A 58 8.99 5.46 -9.74
N SER A 59 10.11 5.39 -9.02
CA SER A 59 11.44 5.65 -9.57
C SER A 59 12.30 4.37 -9.55
N ALA A 60 13.50 4.44 -10.13
CA ALA A 60 14.44 3.30 -10.15
C ALA A 60 14.77 2.78 -8.73
N ASP A 61 14.81 3.67 -7.75
CA ASP A 61 15.20 3.35 -6.37
C ASP A 61 13.99 3.14 -5.43
N HIS A 62 12.80 3.60 -5.85
CA HIS A 62 11.62 3.72 -5.00
C HIS A 62 10.37 3.13 -5.68
N PRO A 63 10.03 1.86 -5.39
CA PRO A 63 8.78 1.28 -5.83
C PRO A 63 7.59 1.95 -5.13
N ALA A 64 6.84 2.78 -5.86
CA ALA A 64 5.79 3.62 -5.30
C ALA A 64 4.67 2.84 -4.56
N ALA A 65 4.35 1.62 -5.00
CA ALA A 65 3.31 0.82 -4.36
C ALA A 65 3.49 -0.69 -4.52
N ILE A 66 2.91 -1.45 -3.58
CA ILE A 66 2.78 -2.91 -3.62
C ILE A 66 1.40 -3.36 -3.13
N ILE A 67 1.00 -4.58 -3.49
CA ILE A 67 -0.21 -5.21 -2.97
C ILE A 67 0.21 -6.37 -2.05
N THR A 68 -0.39 -6.46 -0.87
CA THR A 68 -0.42 -7.73 -0.14
C THR A 68 -1.75 -8.44 -0.34
N THR A 69 -1.72 -9.76 -0.41
CA THR A 69 -2.91 -10.60 -0.54
C THR A 69 -3.02 -11.58 0.62
N SER A 70 -4.26 -11.79 1.07
CA SER A 70 -4.65 -12.87 1.96
C SER A 70 -5.88 -13.58 1.40
N PRO A 71 -6.34 -14.67 2.03
CA PRO A 71 -7.56 -15.35 1.58
C PRO A 71 -8.80 -14.45 1.56
N GLN A 72 -8.83 -13.35 2.33
CA GLN A 72 -10.01 -12.53 2.54
C GLN A 72 -9.96 -11.17 1.84
N GLN A 73 -8.77 -10.63 1.59
CA GLN A 73 -8.61 -9.25 1.18
C GLN A 73 -7.31 -9.00 0.39
N TYR A 74 -7.31 -7.88 -0.32
CA TYR A 74 -6.12 -7.25 -0.86
C TYR A 74 -5.85 -5.95 -0.10
N ARG A 75 -4.60 -5.65 0.19
CA ARG A 75 -4.20 -4.39 0.84
C ARG A 75 -3.18 -3.70 -0.04
N LEU A 76 -3.48 -2.46 -0.40
CA LEU A 76 -2.62 -1.60 -1.20
C LEU A 76 -1.75 -0.77 -0.26
N TRP A 77 -0.44 -0.83 -0.50
CA TRP A 77 0.55 -0.15 0.29
C TRP A 77 1.34 0.80 -0.60
N ALA A 78 1.54 2.03 -0.12
CA ALA A 78 2.37 3.02 -0.81
C ALA A 78 3.67 3.26 -0.04
N GLU A 79 4.76 3.45 -0.75
CA GLU A 79 6.04 3.75 -0.13
C GLU A 79 5.95 5.06 0.69
N LEU A 80 6.55 5.06 1.88
CA LEU A 80 6.47 6.20 2.80
C LEU A 80 7.13 7.48 2.27
N ARG A 81 8.17 7.33 1.47
CA ARG A 81 9.01 8.41 0.93
C ARG A 81 8.46 9.01 -0.36
N VAL A 82 7.51 8.34 -1.00
CA VAL A 82 6.87 8.85 -2.22
C VAL A 82 5.74 9.78 -1.81
N GLU A 83 5.82 11.04 -2.24
CA GLU A 83 4.70 11.98 -2.14
C GLU A 83 3.64 11.56 -3.16
N LEU A 84 2.58 10.93 -2.66
CA LEU A 84 1.40 10.67 -3.46
C LEU A 84 0.56 11.94 -3.54
N PRO A 85 -0.09 12.23 -4.68
CA PRO A 85 -1.05 13.31 -4.78
C PRO A 85 -2.17 13.12 -3.74
N SER A 86 -2.68 14.23 -3.22
CA SER A 86 -3.60 14.32 -2.07
C SER A 86 -4.82 13.40 -2.19
N ASP A 87 -5.32 13.16 -3.40
CA ASP A 87 -6.48 12.29 -3.68
C ASP A 87 -6.19 10.79 -3.56
N ALA A 88 -4.92 10.37 -3.63
CA ALA A 88 -4.51 8.97 -3.50
C ALA A 88 -4.27 8.57 -2.03
N ALA A 89 -4.19 9.54 -1.13
CA ALA A 89 -4.02 9.32 0.31
C ALA A 89 -5.39 9.08 0.98
N VAL A 90 -6.10 8.02 0.60
CA VAL A 90 -7.31 7.62 1.32
C VAL A 90 -6.90 7.01 2.66
N THR A 91 -6.91 7.81 3.71
CA THR A 91 -6.56 7.38 5.06
C THR A 91 -7.62 6.42 5.60
N VAL A 92 -7.20 5.23 6.04
CA VAL A 92 -8.04 4.31 6.80
C VAL A 92 -8.39 4.97 8.14
N GLN A 93 -9.64 5.39 8.29
CA GLN A 93 -10.19 5.85 9.56
C GLN A 93 -10.38 4.64 10.48
N TYR A 94 -9.76 4.67 11.66
CA TYR A 94 -10.28 3.90 12.79
C TYR A 94 -11.24 4.83 13.55
N ALA A 95 -12.46 4.33 13.73
CA ALA A 95 -13.53 4.96 14.50
C ALA A 95 -13.15 5.18 15.96
#